data_AF-A0A511YFX3-F1
#
_entry.id   AF-A0A511YFX3-F1
#
_cell.length_a   1.000
_cell.length_b   1.000
_cell.length_c   1.000
_cell.angle_alpha   90.00
_cell.angle_beta   90.00
_cell.angle_gamma   90.00
#
_symmetry.space_group_name_H-M   'P 1'
#
loop_
_entity.id
_entity.type
_entity.pdbx_description
1 polymer ?
#
loop_
_entity_poly.entity_id
_entity_poly.type
_entity_poly.pdbx_seq_one_letter_code
_entity_poly.pdbx_strand_id
1 'polypeptide(L)'
;MTFEELKFELLDRQRKKEINKLFHLYVKAESYSDILRIVKSEGNFRWIFKNGFRDLIQYFPIEELENEGFYQREVSLTDTVTDIILLQGSSLTLDLSGKTRCRVIIDNANAVITVNDLAMVEVECYREGSARITNNDWSYSYVTARDESIISLWGNNKSTLYLDAYQNSKTYAYLQPESFLYSIINDNAVLNKN
;
A
#
# COMPACT_ATOMS: atom_id res chain seq x y z
N MET A 1 -9.07 20.99 -14.59
CA MET A 1 -8.32 22.24 -14.34
C MET A 1 -7.49 22.54 -15.57
N THR A 2 -7.59 23.76 -16.07
CA THR A 2 -6.81 24.24 -17.22
C THR A 2 -5.41 24.69 -16.80
N PHE A 3 -4.49 24.84 -17.75
CA PHE A 3 -3.14 25.32 -17.49
C PHE A 3 -3.14 26.71 -16.82
N GLU A 4 -3.97 27.62 -17.31
CA GLU A 4 -4.08 28.98 -16.78
C GLU A 4 -4.66 28.99 -15.36
N GLU A 5 -5.64 28.13 -15.07
CA GLU A 5 -6.19 27.97 -13.70
C GLU A 5 -5.12 27.48 -12.71
N LEU A 6 -4.36 26.44 -13.10
CA LEU A 6 -3.28 25.95 -12.25
C LEU A 6 -2.18 27.02 -12.09
N LYS A 7 -1.77 27.66 -13.19
CA LYS A 7 -0.74 28.71 -13.18
C LYS A 7 -1.12 29.84 -12.23
N PHE A 8 -2.38 30.26 -12.24
CA PHE A 8 -2.89 31.28 -11.32
C PHE A 8 -2.86 30.83 -9.85
N GLU A 9 -3.35 29.62 -9.53
CA GLU A 9 -3.29 29.08 -8.16
C GLU A 9 -1.86 28.99 -7.62
N LEU A 10 -0.91 28.56 -8.47
CA LEU A 10 0.49 28.45 -8.10
C LEU A 10 1.08 29.82 -7.79
N LEU A 11 0.82 30.83 -8.63
CA LEU A 11 1.29 32.19 -8.41
C LEU A 11 0.71 32.81 -7.12
N ASP A 12 -0.58 32.58 -6.83
CA ASP A 12 -1.24 33.09 -5.62
C ASP A 12 -0.70 32.42 -4.34
N ARG A 13 -0.49 31.09 -4.35
CA ARG A 13 0.09 30.35 -3.21
C ARG A 13 1.56 30.70 -2.97
N GLN A 14 2.35 30.90 -4.02
CA GLN A 14 3.77 31.24 -3.94
C GLN A 14 3.98 32.66 -3.38
N ARG A 15 3.16 33.64 -3.80
CA ARG A 15 3.17 35.01 -3.24
C ARG A 15 2.96 35.02 -1.73
N LYS A 16 2.16 34.10 -1.20
CA LYS A 16 1.82 34.00 0.23
C LYS A 16 2.90 33.32 1.08
N LYS A 17 3.89 32.65 0.47
CA LYS A 17 4.89 31.81 1.18
C LYS A 17 6.35 32.25 1.04
N GLU A 18 6.63 33.42 0.45
CA GLU A 18 7.99 33.95 0.22
C GLU A 18 8.96 32.98 -0.48
N ILE A 19 8.43 32.11 -1.35
CA ILE A 19 9.23 31.18 -2.15
C ILE A 19 9.81 31.94 -3.37
N ASN A 20 10.77 32.83 -3.09
CA ASN A 20 11.28 33.78 -4.08
C ASN A 20 12.15 33.15 -5.18
N LYS A 21 12.73 31.96 -4.97
CA LYS A 21 13.71 31.39 -5.92
C LYS A 21 13.12 31.00 -7.27
N LEU A 22 11.84 30.60 -7.33
CA LEU A 22 11.25 30.02 -8.54
C LEU A 22 10.11 30.82 -9.17
N PHE A 23 9.64 31.86 -8.50
CA PHE A 23 8.49 32.66 -8.93
C PHE A 23 8.62 33.18 -10.37
N HIS A 24 9.80 33.68 -10.73
CA HIS A 24 10.07 34.23 -12.06
C HIS A 24 10.05 33.17 -13.17
N LEU A 25 10.42 31.92 -12.86
CA LEU A 25 10.39 30.81 -13.81
C LEU A 25 8.95 30.34 -14.06
N TYR A 26 8.11 30.30 -13.02
CA TYR A 26 6.68 29.96 -13.16
C TYR A 26 5.87 31.00 -13.92
N VAL A 27 6.15 32.30 -13.73
CA VAL A 27 5.50 33.38 -14.52
C VAL A 27 5.74 33.19 -16.02
N LYS A 28 6.95 32.73 -16.39
CA LYS A 28 7.39 32.51 -17.76
C LYS A 28 7.03 31.13 -18.34
N ALA A 29 6.47 30.22 -17.54
CA ALA A 29 6.04 28.92 -18.06
C ALA A 29 4.85 29.10 -19.03
N GLU A 30 4.95 28.50 -20.21
CA GLU A 30 3.91 28.55 -21.25
C GLU A 30 3.14 27.22 -21.34
N SER A 31 3.67 26.18 -20.70
CA SER A 31 3.08 24.85 -20.68
C SER A 31 3.28 24.12 -19.35
N TYR A 32 2.50 23.04 -19.13
CA TYR A 32 2.72 22.11 -18.02
C TYR A 32 4.13 21.50 -18.05
N SER A 33 4.70 21.29 -19.23
CA SER A 33 6.04 20.73 -19.39
C SER A 33 7.12 21.68 -18.86
N ASP A 34 6.93 23.00 -18.97
CA ASP A 34 7.88 23.99 -18.44
C ASP A 34 7.87 23.98 -16.91
N ILE A 35 6.68 23.92 -16.31
CA ILE A 35 6.51 23.82 -14.85
C ILE A 35 7.21 22.56 -14.33
N LEU A 36 7.00 21.40 -14.99
CA LEU A 36 7.65 20.15 -14.62
C LEU A 36 9.18 20.24 -14.74
N ARG A 37 9.70 20.86 -15.81
CA ARG A 37 11.14 21.04 -16.00
C ARG A 37 11.76 21.93 -14.91
N ILE A 38 11.08 23.00 -14.52
CA ILE A 38 11.51 23.90 -13.45
C ILE A 38 11.52 23.17 -12.10
N VAL A 39 10.45 22.46 -11.76
CA VAL A 39 10.36 21.68 -10.51
C VAL A 39 11.48 20.62 -10.47
N LYS A 40 11.69 19.87 -11.57
CA LYS A 40 12.76 18.88 -11.68
C LYS A 40 14.16 19.48 -11.51
N SER A 41 14.39 20.72 -11.98
CA SER A 41 15.70 21.36 -11.89
C SER A 41 16.10 21.82 -10.49
N GLU A 42 15.16 21.95 -9.56
CA GLU A 42 15.43 22.39 -8.19
C GLU A 42 15.70 21.24 -7.21
N GLY A 43 15.20 20.04 -7.52
CA GLY A 43 15.13 18.93 -6.56
C GLY A 43 14.20 19.23 -5.38
N ASN A 44 14.21 18.38 -4.35
CA ASN A 44 13.44 18.56 -3.11
C ASN A 44 11.92 18.59 -3.34
N PHE A 45 11.43 17.62 -4.13
CA PHE A 45 10.02 17.47 -4.51
C PHE A 45 9.12 17.40 -3.28
N ARG A 46 9.64 16.83 -2.17
CA ARG A 46 8.93 16.70 -0.89
C ARG A 46 8.42 18.02 -0.35
N TRP A 47 9.26 19.05 -0.40
CA TRP A 47 8.89 20.37 0.05
C TRP A 47 7.95 21.06 -0.95
N ILE A 48 8.18 20.91 -2.25
CA ILE A 48 7.38 21.54 -3.32
C ILE A 48 5.93 21.03 -3.29
N PHE A 49 5.72 19.71 -3.27
CA PHE A 49 4.35 19.16 -3.28
C PHE A 49 3.60 19.42 -1.97
N LYS A 50 4.28 19.41 -0.81
CA LYS A 50 3.67 19.81 0.47
C LYS A 50 3.20 21.27 0.47
N ASN A 51 3.78 22.13 -0.36
CA ASN A 51 3.54 23.56 -0.31
C ASN A 51 2.60 24.13 -1.38
N GLY A 52 2.07 23.31 -2.30
CA GLY A 52 1.00 23.77 -3.20
C GLY A 52 0.87 23.05 -4.54
N PHE A 53 1.67 22.03 -4.82
CA PHE A 53 1.79 21.39 -6.14
C PHE A 53 1.48 19.89 -6.12
N ARG A 54 0.71 19.41 -5.13
CA ARG A 54 0.42 17.99 -4.98
C ARG A 54 -0.22 17.38 -6.23
N ASP A 55 -1.00 18.16 -6.98
CA ASP A 55 -1.67 17.71 -8.20
C ASP A 55 -0.71 17.42 -9.36
N LEU A 56 0.54 17.87 -9.26
CA LEU A 56 1.59 17.58 -10.23
C LEU A 56 2.30 16.25 -9.97
N ILE A 57 2.09 15.63 -8.80
CA ILE A 57 2.82 14.41 -8.40
C ILE A 57 2.65 13.27 -9.44
N GLN A 58 1.48 13.18 -10.07
CA GLN A 58 1.16 12.19 -11.10
C GLN A 58 2.00 12.28 -12.38
N TYR A 59 2.68 13.41 -12.60
CA TYR A 59 3.52 13.63 -13.79
C TYR A 59 5.01 13.35 -13.54
N PHE A 60 5.37 12.93 -12.32
CA PHE A 60 6.74 12.54 -11.99
C PHE A 60 6.89 11.02 -12.13
N PRO A 61 8.00 10.53 -12.70
CA PRO A 61 8.33 9.11 -12.66
C PRO A 61 8.32 8.59 -11.22
N ILE A 62 7.76 7.39 -11.02
CA ILE A 62 7.63 6.80 -9.68
C ILE A 62 9.00 6.70 -8.98
N GLU A 63 10.05 6.34 -9.73
CA GLU A 63 11.42 6.24 -9.23
C GLU A 63 11.95 7.57 -8.64
N GLU A 64 11.62 8.70 -9.26
CA GLU A 64 11.98 10.03 -8.75
C GLU A 64 11.24 10.35 -7.44
N LEU A 65 10.00 9.89 -7.31
CA LEU A 65 9.17 10.08 -6.11
C LEU A 65 9.58 9.16 -4.96
N GLU A 66 10.01 7.94 -5.26
CA GLU A 66 10.59 6.99 -4.29
C GLU A 66 11.90 7.52 -3.72
N ASN A 67 12.79 8.06 -4.56
CA ASN A 67 14.05 8.67 -4.11
C ASN A 67 13.85 9.85 -3.14
N GLU A 68 12.72 10.54 -3.25
CA GLU A 68 12.34 11.67 -2.39
C GLU A 68 11.43 11.25 -1.22
N GLY A 69 11.15 9.95 -1.08
CA GLY A 69 10.39 9.38 0.03
C GLY A 69 8.89 9.71 0.02
N PHE A 70 8.29 9.92 -1.15
CA PHE A 70 6.84 10.01 -1.30
C PHE A 70 6.16 8.66 -1.30
N TYR A 71 6.78 7.71 -1.98
CA TYR A 71 6.35 6.32 -2.04
C TYR A 71 7.43 5.46 -1.42
N GLN A 72 7.00 4.42 -0.73
CA GLN A 72 7.88 3.41 -0.17
C GLN A 72 7.51 2.10 -0.81
N ARG A 73 8.45 1.52 -1.54
CA ARG A 73 8.28 0.21 -2.16
C ARG A 73 8.34 -0.89 -1.12
N GLU A 74 9.13 -0.69 -0.07
CA GLU A 74 9.33 -1.65 1.02
C GLU A 74 9.06 -0.94 2.33
N VAL A 75 8.17 -1.50 3.15
CA VAL A 75 7.80 -0.89 4.43
C VAL A 75 7.63 -1.95 5.52
N SER A 76 8.10 -1.62 6.71
CA SER A 76 7.85 -2.38 7.94
C SER A 76 7.02 -1.55 8.90
N LEU A 77 5.85 -2.07 9.29
CA LEU A 77 4.91 -1.39 10.17
C LEU A 77 4.58 -2.28 11.37
N THR A 78 4.31 -1.64 12.51
CA THR A 78 3.92 -2.32 13.74
C THR A 78 2.68 -1.66 14.33
N ASP A 79 1.71 -2.47 14.76
CA ASP A 79 0.51 -2.05 15.49
C ASP A 79 -0.29 -0.90 14.83
N THR A 80 -0.24 -0.83 13.49
CA THR A 80 -1.03 0.15 12.74
C THR A 80 -2.51 -0.22 12.71
N VAL A 81 -3.35 0.80 12.71
CA VAL A 81 -4.83 0.66 12.67
C VAL A 81 -5.44 1.30 11.44
N THR A 82 -4.61 1.61 10.44
CA THR A 82 -5.04 2.18 9.16
C THR A 82 -5.08 1.12 8.08
N ASP A 83 -5.89 1.36 7.06
CA ASP A 83 -5.86 0.55 5.85
C ASP A 83 -4.51 0.73 5.12
N ILE A 84 -3.97 -0.38 4.63
CA ILE A 84 -2.74 -0.42 3.84
C ILE A 84 -3.09 -0.92 2.44
N ILE A 85 -2.64 -0.21 1.43
CA ILE A 85 -2.81 -0.59 0.03
C ILE A 85 -1.42 -0.79 -0.57
N LEU A 86 -1.13 -2.01 -0.99
CA LEU A 86 0.11 -2.39 -1.67
C LEU A 86 -0.15 -2.44 -3.17
N LEU A 87 0.59 -1.59 -3.89
CA LEU A 87 0.57 -1.54 -5.35
C LEU A 87 1.68 -2.43 -5.94
N GLN A 88 1.57 -2.69 -7.23
CA GLN A 88 2.44 -3.62 -7.94
C GLN A 88 3.93 -3.45 -7.60
N GLY A 89 4.60 -4.55 -7.26
CA GLY A 89 6.03 -4.58 -6.98
C GLY A 89 6.44 -4.04 -5.60
N SER A 90 5.47 -3.68 -4.74
CA SER A 90 5.74 -3.32 -3.34
C SER A 90 5.81 -4.54 -2.40
N SER A 91 6.45 -4.34 -1.25
CA SER A 91 6.57 -5.31 -0.17
C SER A 91 6.21 -4.69 1.20
N LEU A 92 5.51 -5.48 2.01
CA LEU A 92 5.12 -5.11 3.37
C LEU A 92 5.60 -6.18 4.36
N THR A 93 6.17 -5.74 5.47
CA THR A 93 6.24 -6.52 6.71
C THR A 93 5.34 -5.85 7.74
N LEU A 94 4.34 -6.55 8.26
CA LEU A 94 3.38 -6.02 9.21
C LEU A 94 3.30 -6.92 10.45
N ASP A 95 3.57 -6.35 11.62
CA ASP A 95 3.38 -7.03 12.90
C ASP A 95 2.25 -6.36 13.69
N LEU A 96 1.22 -7.13 14.06
CA LEU A 96 0.08 -6.68 14.84
C LEU A 96 0.01 -7.43 16.17
N SER A 97 -0.26 -6.71 17.26
CA SER A 97 -0.39 -7.26 18.61
C SER A 97 -1.52 -6.60 19.41
N GLY A 98 -1.78 -7.12 20.60
CA GLY A 98 -2.80 -6.56 21.51
C GLY A 98 -4.21 -6.63 20.93
N LYS A 99 -4.82 -5.46 20.65
CA LYS A 99 -6.20 -5.33 20.11
C LYS A 99 -6.23 -4.55 18.80
N THR A 100 -5.12 -4.51 18.07
CA THR A 100 -5.01 -3.77 16.81
C THR A 100 -5.79 -4.45 15.70
N ARG A 101 -6.27 -3.64 14.77
CA ARG A 101 -7.05 -4.09 13.60
C ARG A 101 -6.62 -3.32 12.37
N CYS A 102 -6.27 -4.03 11.32
CA CYS A 102 -5.80 -3.43 10.07
C CYS A 102 -6.41 -4.17 8.88
N ARG A 103 -6.70 -3.46 7.79
CA ARG A 103 -6.99 -4.05 6.49
C ARG A 103 -5.80 -3.85 5.55
N VAL A 104 -5.45 -4.91 4.83
CA VAL A 104 -4.35 -4.91 3.85
C VAL A 104 -4.90 -5.35 2.50
N ILE A 105 -4.81 -4.46 1.52
CA ILE A 105 -5.17 -4.74 0.13
C ILE A 105 -3.88 -4.92 -0.66
N ILE A 106 -3.75 -6.03 -1.37
CA ILE A 106 -2.54 -6.45 -2.08
C ILE A 106 -2.88 -6.62 -3.56
N ASP A 107 -2.35 -5.74 -4.41
CA ASP A 107 -2.51 -5.81 -5.87
C ASP A 107 -1.16 -6.05 -6.55
N ASN A 108 -0.91 -7.30 -6.99
CA ASN A 108 0.35 -7.73 -7.61
C ASN A 108 1.61 -7.34 -6.79
N ALA A 109 1.49 -7.49 -5.47
CA ALA A 109 2.47 -7.10 -4.47
C ALA A 109 2.68 -8.23 -3.46
N ASN A 110 3.61 -8.05 -2.52
CA ASN A 110 3.96 -9.08 -1.54
C ASN A 110 3.80 -8.59 -0.10
N ALA A 111 3.22 -9.42 0.77
CA ALA A 111 3.11 -9.11 2.18
C ALA A 111 3.55 -10.27 3.08
N VAL A 112 4.23 -9.93 4.17
CA VAL A 112 4.46 -10.80 5.31
C VAL A 112 3.77 -10.17 6.51
N ILE A 113 2.81 -10.89 7.09
CA ILE A 113 1.95 -10.38 8.15
C ILE A 113 2.02 -11.34 9.34
N THR A 114 2.35 -10.82 10.52
CA THR A 114 2.27 -11.53 11.79
C THR A 114 1.15 -10.91 12.63
N VAL A 115 0.25 -11.74 13.15
CA VAL A 115 -0.86 -11.32 14.00
C VAL A 115 -0.77 -12.07 15.31
N ASN A 116 -0.73 -11.35 16.43
CA ASN A 116 -0.54 -11.90 17.76
C ASN A 116 -1.68 -11.51 18.71
N ASP A 117 -1.75 -12.17 19.87
CA ASP A 117 -2.70 -11.88 20.95
C ASP A 117 -4.18 -11.89 20.51
N LEU A 118 -4.85 -10.73 20.58
CA LEU A 118 -6.24 -10.52 20.17
C LEU A 118 -6.31 -9.58 18.94
N ALA A 119 -5.19 -9.40 18.24
CA ALA A 119 -5.14 -8.58 17.05
C ALA A 119 -5.86 -9.26 15.88
N MET A 120 -6.25 -8.44 14.91
CA MET A 120 -6.95 -8.89 13.72
C MET A 120 -6.40 -8.24 12.46
N VAL A 121 -6.33 -9.01 11.37
CA VAL A 121 -6.09 -8.47 10.04
C VAL A 121 -7.16 -8.95 9.05
N GLU A 122 -7.56 -8.06 8.16
CA GLU A 122 -8.32 -8.39 6.97
C GLU A 122 -7.40 -8.23 5.76
N VAL A 123 -7.26 -9.28 4.94
CA VAL A 123 -6.36 -9.29 3.79
C VAL A 123 -7.15 -9.57 2.53
N GLU A 124 -7.01 -8.72 1.52
CA GLU A 124 -7.53 -8.96 0.18
C GLU A 124 -6.35 -9.01 -0.78
N CYS A 125 -6.18 -10.15 -1.45
CA CYS A 125 -5.08 -10.38 -2.37
C CYS A 125 -5.61 -10.66 -3.77
N TYR A 126 -5.11 -9.89 -4.73
CA TYR A 126 -5.52 -9.92 -6.12
C TYR A 126 -4.32 -10.12 -7.04
N ARG A 127 -4.60 -10.65 -8.24
CA ARG A 127 -3.63 -10.91 -9.31
C ARG A 127 -2.53 -11.85 -8.80
N GLU A 128 -1.35 -11.80 -9.41
CA GLU A 128 -0.15 -12.52 -8.98
C GLU A 128 0.42 -12.05 -7.62
N GLY A 129 -0.37 -11.34 -6.80
CA GLY A 129 0.01 -10.95 -5.45
C GLY A 129 0.21 -12.15 -4.52
N SER A 130 1.03 -11.96 -3.49
CA SER A 130 1.27 -12.98 -2.48
C SER A 130 1.22 -12.45 -1.07
N ALA A 131 0.74 -13.29 -0.15
CA ALA A 131 0.72 -12.99 1.28
C ALA A 131 1.13 -14.21 2.10
N ARG A 132 2.06 -14.01 3.04
CA ARG A 132 2.32 -14.95 4.13
C ARG A 132 1.74 -14.37 5.41
N ILE A 133 0.76 -15.06 5.99
CA ILE A 133 0.06 -14.63 7.19
C ILE A 133 0.32 -15.65 8.30
N THR A 134 0.83 -15.17 9.43
CA THR A 134 1.11 -15.99 10.62
C THR A 134 0.27 -15.47 11.77
N ASN A 135 -0.71 -16.27 12.19
CA ASN A 135 -1.54 -16.00 13.34
C ASN A 135 -1.04 -16.79 14.55
N ASN A 136 -0.78 -16.10 15.65
CA ASN A 136 -0.40 -16.66 16.93
C ASN A 136 -1.45 -16.30 17.99
N ASP A 137 -1.56 -17.14 19.02
CA ASP A 137 -2.50 -16.92 20.12
C ASP A 137 -3.95 -16.77 19.62
N TRP A 138 -4.81 -16.08 20.35
CA TRP A 138 -6.23 -15.87 20.01
C TRP A 138 -6.46 -14.88 18.84
N SER A 139 -5.47 -14.71 17.97
CA SER A 139 -5.53 -13.77 16.86
C SER A 139 -6.45 -14.25 15.75
N TYR A 140 -6.92 -13.29 14.94
CA TYR A 140 -7.86 -13.55 13.87
C TYR A 140 -7.41 -12.97 12.54
N SER A 141 -7.52 -13.75 11.46
CA SER A 141 -7.29 -13.26 10.10
C SER A 141 -8.47 -13.61 9.21
N TYR A 142 -8.98 -12.60 8.49
CA TYR A 142 -9.92 -12.79 7.40
C TYR A 142 -9.18 -12.57 6.07
N VAL A 143 -9.22 -13.55 5.18
CA VAL A 143 -8.40 -13.54 3.97
C VAL A 143 -9.25 -13.81 2.75
N THR A 144 -9.23 -12.89 1.79
CA THR A 144 -9.81 -13.06 0.47
C THR A 144 -8.69 -13.22 -0.56
N ALA A 145 -8.73 -14.30 -1.34
CA ALA A 145 -7.73 -14.61 -2.37
C ALA A 145 -8.39 -14.69 -3.75
N ARG A 146 -7.85 -14.00 -4.76
CA ARG A 146 -8.43 -13.90 -6.11
C ARG A 146 -7.35 -13.88 -7.20
N ASP A 147 -7.75 -14.14 -8.45
CA ASP A 147 -6.95 -13.90 -9.66
C ASP A 147 -5.50 -14.43 -9.61
N GLU A 148 -5.27 -15.73 -9.45
CA GLU A 148 -3.90 -16.33 -9.40
C GLU A 148 -3.05 -15.96 -8.17
N SER A 149 -3.62 -15.27 -7.17
CA SER A 149 -2.90 -14.93 -5.94
C SER A 149 -2.40 -16.15 -5.18
N ILE A 150 -1.29 -16.01 -4.46
CA ILE A 150 -0.68 -17.08 -3.68
C ILE A 150 -0.65 -16.71 -2.19
N ILE A 151 -1.37 -17.48 -1.37
CA ILE A 151 -1.49 -17.25 0.06
C ILE A 151 -0.85 -18.38 0.85
N SER A 152 -0.08 -18.04 1.88
CA SER A 152 0.42 -18.98 2.89
C SER A 152 -0.13 -18.60 4.25
N LEU A 153 -0.90 -19.49 4.86
CA LEU A 153 -1.54 -19.32 6.17
C LEU A 153 -0.86 -20.20 7.20
N TRP A 154 -0.41 -19.61 8.30
CA TRP A 154 0.17 -20.31 9.45
C TRP A 154 -0.68 -20.01 10.67
N GLY A 155 -1.32 -21.04 11.23
CA GLY A 155 -2.10 -20.92 12.46
C GLY A 155 -1.41 -21.59 13.63
N ASN A 156 -1.05 -20.82 14.65
CA ASN A 156 -0.44 -21.30 15.90
C ASN A 156 -1.31 -20.96 17.12
N ASN A 157 -1.24 -21.79 18.17
CA ASN A 157 -1.81 -21.57 19.52
C ASN A 157 -3.19 -20.88 19.56
N LYS A 158 -4.30 -21.56 19.27
CA LYS A 158 -5.68 -21.00 19.40
C LYS A 158 -6.04 -19.89 18.42
N SER A 159 -5.25 -19.72 17.37
CA SER A 159 -5.56 -18.75 16.32
C SER A 159 -6.72 -19.19 15.44
N THR A 160 -7.40 -18.20 14.87
CA THR A 160 -8.50 -18.43 13.93
C THR A 160 -8.23 -17.76 12.60
N LEU A 161 -8.35 -18.52 11.53
CA LEU A 161 -8.20 -18.07 10.15
C LEU A 161 -9.54 -18.28 9.43
N TYR A 162 -9.95 -17.28 8.65
CA TYR A 162 -11.04 -17.37 7.71
C TYR A 162 -10.49 -17.12 6.31
N LEU A 163 -10.80 -18.01 5.37
CA LEU A 163 -10.39 -17.93 3.98
C LEU A 163 -11.61 -17.91 3.06
N ASP A 164 -11.64 -16.96 2.13
CA ASP A 164 -12.54 -16.94 0.98
C ASP A 164 -11.73 -16.88 -0.31
N ALA A 165 -11.61 -18.00 -1.01
CA ALA A 165 -10.76 -18.14 -2.18
C ALA A 165 -11.61 -18.26 -3.47
N TYR A 166 -11.23 -17.54 -4.51
CA TYR A 166 -11.91 -17.50 -5.80
C TYR A 166 -10.94 -17.72 -6.98
N GLN A 167 -11.51 -17.98 -8.15
CA GLN A 167 -10.80 -18.08 -9.45
C GLN A 167 -9.58 -19.01 -9.38
N ASN A 168 -8.41 -18.62 -9.90
CA ASN A 168 -7.22 -19.48 -9.97
C ASN A 168 -6.29 -19.31 -8.75
N SER A 169 -6.77 -18.77 -7.62
CA SER A 169 -5.95 -18.54 -6.43
C SER A 169 -5.47 -19.84 -5.78
N LYS A 170 -4.31 -19.78 -5.12
CA LYS A 170 -3.68 -20.91 -4.44
C LYS A 170 -3.40 -20.55 -2.99
N THR A 171 -3.91 -21.35 -2.07
CA THR A 171 -3.65 -21.20 -0.64
C THR A 171 -2.97 -22.44 -0.07
N TYR A 172 -1.96 -22.22 0.76
CA TYR A 172 -1.26 -23.24 1.54
C TYR A 172 -1.51 -22.96 3.02
N ALA A 173 -2.15 -23.87 3.73
CA ALA A 173 -2.45 -23.72 5.15
C ALA A 173 -1.68 -24.74 5.99
N TYR A 174 -1.04 -24.26 7.04
CA TYR A 174 -0.27 -25.04 8.02
C TYR A 174 -0.85 -24.76 9.41
N LEU A 175 -1.58 -25.71 9.97
CA LEU A 175 -2.32 -25.51 11.24
C LEU A 175 -1.75 -26.38 12.35
N GLN A 176 -1.43 -25.75 13.48
CA GLN A 176 -1.15 -26.47 14.72
C GLN A 176 -2.43 -27.04 15.36
N PRO A 177 -2.33 -28.02 16.30
CA PRO A 177 -3.47 -28.76 16.84
C PRO A 177 -4.60 -27.93 17.49
N GLU A 178 -4.35 -26.68 17.85
CA GLU A 178 -5.34 -25.78 18.46
C GLU A 178 -5.75 -24.62 17.54
N SER A 179 -5.35 -24.63 16.27
CA SER A 179 -5.64 -23.55 15.33
C SER A 179 -6.80 -23.90 14.42
N PHE A 180 -7.65 -22.92 14.12
CA PHE A 180 -8.88 -23.13 13.37
C PHE A 180 -8.78 -22.45 12.01
N LEU A 181 -9.21 -23.15 10.96
CA LEU A 181 -9.41 -22.58 9.63
C LEU A 181 -10.83 -22.87 9.19
N TYR A 182 -11.60 -21.81 8.94
CA TYR A 182 -12.80 -21.88 8.15
C TYR A 182 -12.49 -21.42 6.72
N SER A 183 -12.92 -22.18 5.71
CA SER A 183 -12.59 -21.87 4.32
C SER A 183 -13.80 -22.04 3.41
N ILE A 184 -14.01 -21.07 2.53
CA ILE A 184 -14.90 -21.15 1.36
C ILE A 184 -14.01 -21.13 0.11
N ILE A 185 -14.19 -22.12 -0.76
CA ILE A 185 -13.40 -22.29 -1.98
C ILE A 185 -14.36 -22.28 -3.16
N ASN A 186 -14.17 -21.32 -4.07
CA ASN A 186 -14.99 -21.11 -5.26
C ASN A 186 -14.16 -21.24 -6.55
N ASP A 187 -14.83 -21.49 -7.68
CA ASP A 187 -14.22 -21.63 -9.01
C ASP A 187 -13.09 -22.68 -9.07
N ASN A 188 -11.91 -22.30 -9.56
CA ASN A 188 -10.72 -23.15 -9.70
C ASN A 188 -9.74 -22.99 -8.53
N ALA A 189 -10.17 -22.40 -7.41
CA ALA A 189 -9.27 -22.05 -6.34
C ALA A 189 -8.81 -23.31 -5.62
N VAL A 190 -7.56 -23.32 -5.16
CA VAL A 190 -6.95 -24.50 -4.52
C VAL A 190 -6.55 -24.16 -3.09
N LEU A 191 -6.97 -25.01 -2.15
CA LEU A 191 -6.49 -25.02 -0.78
C LEU A 191 -5.72 -26.32 -0.51
N ASN A 192 -4.43 -26.18 -0.24
CA ASN A 192 -3.57 -27.26 0.25
C ASN A 192 -3.43 -27.12 1.76
N LYS A 193 -3.97 -28.07 2.52
CA LYS A 193 -3.96 -28.04 3.98
C LYS A 193 -3.07 -29.16 4.53
N ASN A 194 -2.10 -28.80 5.37
CA ASN A 194 -1.22 -29.69 6.12
C ASN A 194 -1.49 -29.57 7.63
#